data_AF-U3TPS8-F1
#
_entry.id   AF-U3TPS8-F1
#
_cell.length_a   1.000
_cell.length_b   1.000
_cell.length_c   1.000
_cell.angle_alpha   90.00
_cell.angle_beta   90.00
_cell.angle_gamma   90.00
#
_symmetry.space_group_name_H-M   'P 1'
#
loop_
_entity.id
_entity.type
_entity.pdbx_description
1 polymer ?
#
loop_
_entity_poly.entity_id
_entity_poly.type
_entity_poly.pdbx_seq_one_letter_code
_entity_poly.pdbx_strand_id
1 'polypeptide(L)' 'MDGDMRLISVVLGAQTDAIRFRESEKLLTWGFRFYETVTPIKADKPFAQQRVWFGENS' A
#
# COMPACT_ATOMS: atom_id res chain seq x y z
N MET A 1 3.03 -4.10 15.48
CA MET A 1 3.03 -4.33 14.02
C MET A 1 2.08 -3.30 13.43
N ASP A 2 2.39 -2.02 13.54
CA ASP A 2 1.46 -0.97 13.12
C ASP A 2 2.12 -0.14 12.03
N GLY A 3 2.07 -0.69 10.83
CA GLY A 3 2.24 0.07 9.60
C GLY A 3 0.86 0.50 9.09
N ASP A 4 0.79 1.66 8.46
CA ASP A 4 -0.41 2.27 7.83
C ASP A 4 -0.90 1.49 6.59
N MET A 5 -0.68 0.17 6.58
CA MET A 5 -0.95 -0.73 5.47
C MET A 5 -2.39 -1.24 5.54
N ARG A 6 -3.18 -0.87 4.55
CA ARG A 6 -4.55 -1.34 4.37
C ARG A 6 -4.62 -2.38 3.25
N LEU A 7 -5.13 -3.56 3.57
CA LEU A 7 -5.44 -4.61 2.59
C LEU A 7 -6.95 -4.76 2.41
N ILE A 8 -7.37 -5.13 1.21
CA ILE A 8 -8.76 -5.45 0.86
C ILE A 8 -8.74 -6.82 0.16
N SER A 9 -9.50 -7.79 0.68
CA SER A 9 -9.70 -9.09 0.05
C SER A 9 -11.14 -9.25 -0.43
N VAL A 10 -11.33 -9.90 -1.57
CA VAL A 10 -12.65 -10.20 -2.13
C VAL A 10 -12.70 -11.68 -2.46
N VAL A 11 -13.65 -12.40 -1.86
CA VAL A 11 -13.89 -13.83 -2.08
C VAL A 11 -15.33 -14.01 -2.57
N LEU A 12 -15.47 -14.57 -3.78
CA LEU A 12 -16.76 -14.82 -4.42
C LEU A 12 -17.04 -16.33 -4.51
N GLY A 13 -18.33 -16.71 -4.48
CA GLY A 13 -18.74 -18.10 -4.71
C GLY A 13 -18.42 -19.10 -3.59
N ALA A 14 -18.14 -18.64 -2.37
CA ALA A 14 -17.92 -19.54 -1.24
C ALA A 14 -19.21 -20.30 -0.86
N GLN A 15 -19.10 -21.59 -0.56
CA GLN A 15 -20.25 -22.45 -0.25
C GLN A 15 -21.00 -22.04 1.03
N THR A 16 -20.30 -21.42 1.99
CA THR A 16 -20.90 -20.92 3.23
C THR A 16 -20.21 -19.63 3.69
N ASP A 17 -20.90 -18.87 4.55
CA ASP A 17 -20.34 -17.66 5.17
C ASP A 17 -19.08 -17.94 5.99
N ALA A 18 -19.04 -19.07 6.71
CA ALA A 18 -17.88 -19.47 7.51
C ALA A 18 -16.67 -19.83 6.64
N ILE A 19 -16.88 -20.39 5.44
CA ILE A 19 -15.79 -20.61 4.48
C ILE A 19 -15.33 -19.26 3.92
N ARG A 20 -16.26 -18.39 3.51
CA ARG A 20 -15.93 -17.04 3.00
C ARG A 20 -15.08 -16.26 3.99
N PHE A 21 -15.43 -16.30 5.27
CA PHE A 21 -14.68 -15.64 6.34
C PHE A 21 -13.24 -16.18 6.44
N ARG A 22 -13.10 -17.51 6.59
CA ARG A 22 -11.78 -18.15 6.75
C ARG A 22 -10.85 -17.93 5.55
N GLU A 23 -11.37 -18.00 4.33
CA GLU A 23 -10.55 -17.75 3.13
C GLU A 23 -10.14 -16.27 3.01
N SER A 24 -11.04 -15.34 3.39
CA SER A 24 -10.71 -13.90 3.41
C SER A 24 -9.64 -13.59 4.46
N GLU A 25 -9.73 -14.20 5.65
CA GLU A 25 -8.74 -14.07 6.71
C GLU A 25 -7.37 -14.60 6.26
N LYS A 26 -7.31 -15.80 5.66
CA LYS A 26 -6.07 -16.37 5.12
C LYS A 26 -5.37 -15.43 4.12
N LEU A 27 -6.12 -14.83 3.19
CA LEU A 27 -5.56 -13.90 2.21
C LEU A 27 -4.97 -12.65 2.88
N LEU A 28 -5.67 -12.09 3.88
CA LEU A 28 -5.18 -10.92 4.61
C LEU A 28 -3.94 -11.25 5.44
N THR A 29 -3.96 -12.36 6.18
CA THR A 29 -2.80 -12.81 6.96
C THR A 29 -1.58 -13.05 6.08
N TRP A 30 -1.76 -13.69 4.92
CA TRP A 30 -0.68 -13.89 3.95
C TRP A 30 -0.14 -12.54 3.45
N GLY A 31 -1.02 -11.60 3.07
CA GLY A 31 -0.62 -10.28 2.60
C GLY A 31 0.20 -9.51 3.64
N PHE A 32 -0.25 -9.47 4.90
CA PHE A 32 0.50 -8.82 5.98
C PHE A 32 1.82 -9.50 6.31
N ARG A 33 1.95 -10.82 6.07
CA ARG A 33 3.19 -11.55 6.35
C ARG A 33 4.27 -11.32 5.30
N PHE A 34 3.89 -11.13 4.04
CA PHE A 34 4.82 -11.17 2.92
C PHE A 34 4.97 -9.85 2.16
N TYR A 35 4.13 -8.85 2.44
CA TYR A 35 4.17 -7.56 1.75
C TYR A 35 4.17 -6.40 2.74
N GLU A 36 4.71 -5.28 2.29
CA GLU A 36 4.67 -4.00 2.98
C GLU A 36 4.30 -2.89 2.00
N THR A 37 3.63 -1.84 2.50
CA THR A 37 3.34 -0.62 1.73
C THR A 37 4.30 0.47 2.16
N VAL A 38 5.04 1.03 1.20
CA VAL A 38 5.98 2.14 1.44
C VAL A 38 5.51 3.39 0.70
N THR A 39 5.61 4.56 1.35
CA THR A 39 5.31 5.85 0.74
C THR A 39 6.62 6.60 0.49
N PRO A 40 7.28 6.40 -0.68
CA PRO A 40 8.62 6.92 -0.92
C PRO A 40 8.67 8.44 -1.11
N ILE A 41 7.58 9.03 -1.62
CA ILE A 41 7.49 10.46 -1.90
C ILE A 41 6.32 11.02 -1.11
N LYS A 42 6.60 12.04 -0.31
CA LYS A 42 5.57 12.81 0.40
C LYS A 42 5.26 14.06 -0.42
N ALA A 43 4.00 14.49 -0.40
CA ALA A 43 3.61 15.77 -0.97
C ALA A 43 4.52 16.90 -0.44
N ASP A 44 4.75 17.90 -1.29
CA ASP A 44 5.51 19.12 -0.95
C ASP A 44 6.99 18.91 -0.57
N LYS A 45 7.55 17.72 -0.85
CA LYS A 45 8.99 17.47 -0.73
C LYS A 45 9.64 17.37 -2.12
N PRO A 46 10.55 18.29 -2.49
CA PRO A 46 11.26 18.19 -3.76
C PRO A 46 12.06 16.89 -3.78
N PHE A 47 11.74 16.02 -4.76
CA PHE A 47 12.39 14.71 -4.91
C PHE A 47 13.85 14.84 -5.37
N ALA A 48 14.13 15.83 -6.22
CA ALA A 48 15.45 16.21 -6.66
C ALA A 48 15.48 17.70 -6.95
N GLN A 49 16.63 18.34 -6.73
CA GLN A 49 16.87 19.73 -7.12
C GLN A 49 17.74 19.76 -8.37
N GLN A 50 17.22 20.34 -9.44
CA GLN A 50 17.94 20.46 -10.71
C GLN A 50 18.52 21.86 -10.84
N ARG A 51 19.76 21.97 -11.34
CA ARG A 51 20.36 23.26 -11.67
C ARG A 51 19.66 23.84 -12.89
N VAL A 52 19.02 25.00 -12.72
CA VAL A 52 18.50 25.81 -13.82
C VAL A 52 19.58 26.78 -14.28
N TRP A 53 19.78 26.89 -15.60
CA TRP A 53 20.69 27.87 -16.20
C TRP A 53 19.87 28.98 -16.86
N PHE A 54 20.33 30.23 -16.75
CA PHE A 54 19.63 31.44 -17.25
C PHE A 54 18.24 31.73 -16.62
N GLY A 55 17.98 31.23 -15.41
CA GLY A 55 16.75 31.55 -14.66
C GLY A 55 16.88 32.84 -13.85
N GLU A 56 15.80 33.62 -13.75
CA GLU A 56 15.79 34.93 -13.08
C GLU A 56 15.78 34.87 -11.54
N ASN A 57 15.57 33.70 -10.94
CA ASN A 57 15.56 33.54 -9.48
C ASN A 57 16.48 32.40 -9.07
N SER A 58 17.69 32.78 -8.63
CA SER A 58 18.56 31.99 -7.74
C SER A 58 18.21 32.25 -6.29
#